data_AF-A0A0F0M0C9-F1
#
_entry.id   AF-A0A0F0M0C9-F1
#
_cell.length_a   1.000
_cell.length_b   1.000
_cell.length_c   1.000
_cell.angle_alpha   90.00
_cell.angle_beta   90.00
_cell.angle_gamma   90.00
#
_symmetry.space_group_name_H-M   'P 1'
#
loop_
_entity.id
_entity.type
_entity.pdbx_description
1 polymer ?
#
loop_
_entity_poly.entity_id
_entity_poly.type
_entity_poly.pdbx_seq_one_letter_code
_entity_poly.pdbx_strand_id
1 'polypeptide(L)'
;MTTVLQAVEPPEPDPVADAIAALTTAARQTRVRGAGTEHAAVEPVDFGEIACHVITTVAANLGGVDELLAGRPGSWEADYVRQIVQSTAGDDPDELLRYRTEPVRLAFDAADVFYDLGLSDLYEQATAELGSREDALDEELFNAVATPEERARIADIQAAMPADVFGVDEQDRDRVLALMQEAQSITGAVIERAESTGEPQAAALASARAATATVEELWQQDLAAYTAAYLAAARRYFTDRGVTCEVELTTTPTGEPATWDTLTDQVHEYARTNAPLPMTGEAPDYSDGSPADALRRAGLTYIDRARQA
;
A
#
# COMPACT_ATOMS: atom_id res chain seq x y z
N MET A 1 56.03 -19.48 2.93
CA MET A 1 55.29 -18.90 1.78
C MET A 1 53.92 -19.55 1.78
N THR A 2 52.92 -18.85 2.30
CA THR A 2 51.54 -19.33 2.35
C THR A 2 50.85 -18.82 1.10
N THR A 3 50.58 -19.72 0.16
CA THR A 3 49.80 -19.41 -1.04
C THR A 3 48.34 -19.24 -0.62
N VAL A 4 47.88 -18.00 -0.59
CA VAL A 4 46.45 -17.69 -0.47
C VAL A 4 45.83 -18.01 -1.83
N LEU A 5 45.03 -19.09 -1.89
CA LEU A 5 44.15 -19.35 -3.02
C LEU A 5 43.09 -18.23 -3.03
N GLN A 6 43.24 -17.33 -3.99
CA GLN A 6 42.24 -16.30 -4.26
C GLN A 6 40.97 -17.01 -4.72
N ALA A 7 39.88 -16.86 -3.98
CA ALA A 7 38.57 -17.35 -4.41
C ALA A 7 38.24 -16.66 -5.74
N VAL A 8 38.09 -17.45 -6.80
CA VAL A 8 37.61 -16.96 -8.09
C VAL A 8 36.14 -16.62 -7.87
N GLU A 9 35.79 -15.34 -7.92
CA GLU A 9 34.39 -14.92 -7.95
C GLU A 9 33.70 -15.65 -9.11
N PRO A 10 32.46 -16.16 -8.90
CA PRO A 10 31.72 -16.78 -9.99
C PRO A 10 31.62 -15.78 -11.15
N PRO A 11 31.77 -16.25 -12.40
CA PRO A 11 31.64 -15.37 -13.56
C PRO A 11 30.31 -14.64 -13.50
N GLU A 12 30.35 -13.34 -13.77
CA GLU A 12 29.15 -12.52 -13.88
C GLU A 12 28.21 -13.16 -14.91
N PRO A 13 26.91 -13.28 -14.62
CA PRO A 13 25.96 -13.88 -15.56
C PRO A 13 25.99 -13.14 -16.90
N ASP A 14 25.95 -13.89 -18.00
CA ASP A 14 25.84 -13.36 -19.36
C ASP A 14 24.44 -13.69 -19.90
N PRO A 15 23.46 -12.78 -19.75
CA PRO A 15 22.07 -13.04 -20.13
C PRO A 15 21.90 -13.35 -21.63
N VAL A 16 22.80 -12.83 -22.48
CA VAL A 16 22.75 -13.08 -23.92
C VAL A 16 23.20 -14.50 -24.21
N ALA A 17 24.28 -14.97 -23.58
CA ALA A 17 24.73 -16.36 -23.70
C ALA A 17 23.67 -17.34 -23.19
N ASP A 18 23.02 -17.03 -22.08
CA ASP A 18 21.95 -17.85 -21.50
C ASP A 18 20.73 -17.94 -22.43
N ALA A 19 20.29 -16.81 -23.00
CA ALA A 19 19.19 -16.77 -23.97
C ALA A 19 19.52 -17.58 -25.24
N ILE A 20 20.74 -17.44 -25.77
CA ILE A 20 21.22 -18.22 -26.93
C ILE A 20 21.19 -19.72 -26.60
N ALA A 21 21.68 -20.12 -25.43
CA ALA A 21 21.72 -21.52 -25.02
C ALA A 21 20.31 -22.11 -24.85
N ALA A 22 19.39 -21.37 -24.24
CA ALA A 22 18.00 -21.78 -24.03
C ALA A 22 17.26 -21.96 -25.37
N LEU A 23 17.32 -20.95 -26.26
CA LEU A 23 16.68 -21.01 -27.58
C LEU A 23 17.29 -22.09 -28.47
N THR A 24 18.61 -22.30 -28.41
CA THR A 24 19.28 -23.39 -29.14
C THR A 24 18.81 -24.76 -28.65
N THR A 25 18.63 -24.92 -27.34
CA THR A 25 18.09 -26.16 -26.75
C THR A 25 16.66 -26.40 -27.23
N ALA A 26 15.81 -25.37 -27.22
CA ALA A 26 14.43 -25.45 -27.71
C ALA A 26 14.38 -25.84 -29.20
N ALA A 27 15.19 -25.21 -30.05
CA ALA A 27 15.26 -25.47 -31.49
C ALA A 27 15.68 -26.91 -31.86
N ARG A 28 16.40 -27.60 -30.96
CA ARG A 28 16.84 -28.99 -31.18
C ARG A 28 15.80 -30.04 -30.79
N GLN A 29 14.68 -29.62 -30.20
CA GLN A 29 13.62 -30.55 -29.82
C GLN A 29 12.92 -31.14 -31.05
N THR A 30 12.26 -32.28 -30.83
CA THR A 30 11.43 -32.93 -31.84
C THR A 30 10.04 -33.19 -31.28
N ARG A 31 9.05 -33.25 -32.17
CA ARG A 31 7.66 -33.58 -31.84
C ARG A 31 7.18 -34.76 -32.68
N VAL A 32 6.13 -35.43 -32.22
CA VAL A 32 5.44 -36.48 -32.97
C VAL A 32 4.19 -35.91 -33.61
N ARG A 33 4.19 -35.78 -34.94
CA ARG A 33 2.99 -35.42 -35.71
C ARG A 33 2.12 -36.66 -35.89
N GLY A 34 0.82 -36.56 -35.62
CA GLY A 34 -0.13 -37.66 -35.81
C GLY A 34 0.01 -38.79 -34.78
N ALA A 35 0.43 -38.49 -33.55
CA ALA A 35 0.58 -39.48 -32.48
C ALA A 35 -0.69 -40.33 -32.32
N GLY A 36 -0.53 -41.66 -32.22
CA GLY A 36 -1.65 -42.61 -32.12
C GLY A 36 -2.32 -42.97 -33.45
N THR A 37 -1.79 -42.51 -34.59
CA THR A 37 -2.28 -42.86 -35.94
C THR A 37 -1.23 -43.63 -36.74
N GLU A 38 -1.63 -44.27 -37.83
CA GLU A 38 -0.72 -44.94 -38.78
C GLU A 38 0.23 -43.96 -39.51
N HIS A 39 -0.04 -42.66 -39.42
CA HIS A 39 0.77 -41.60 -40.03
C HIS A 39 1.70 -40.90 -39.03
N ALA A 40 1.94 -41.49 -37.85
CA ALA A 40 2.81 -40.93 -36.84
C ALA A 40 4.24 -40.73 -37.39
N ALA A 41 4.78 -39.51 -37.28
CA ALA A 41 6.13 -39.18 -37.72
C ALA A 41 6.82 -38.25 -36.72
N VAL A 42 8.11 -38.46 -36.49
CA VAL A 42 8.96 -37.57 -35.69
C VAL A 42 9.51 -36.48 -36.60
N GLU A 43 9.34 -35.22 -36.21
CA GLU A 43 9.84 -34.04 -36.93
C GLU A 43 10.40 -33.00 -35.96
N PRO A 44 11.23 -32.04 -36.43
CA PRO A 44 11.66 -30.91 -35.61
C PRO A 44 10.46 -30.09 -35.11
N VAL A 45 10.62 -29.45 -33.95
CA VAL A 45 9.65 -28.44 -33.48
C VAL A 45 9.67 -27.20 -34.38
N ASP A 46 8.55 -26.48 -34.44
CA ASP A 46 8.49 -25.19 -35.13
C ASP A 46 9.17 -24.11 -34.28
N PHE A 47 10.44 -23.79 -34.62
CA PHE A 47 11.16 -22.74 -33.91
C PHE A 47 10.57 -21.35 -34.15
N GLY A 48 9.90 -21.12 -35.29
CA GLY A 48 9.22 -19.86 -35.56
C GLY A 48 8.10 -19.62 -34.54
N GLU A 49 7.28 -20.64 -34.29
CA GLU A 49 6.25 -20.62 -33.25
C GLU A 49 6.86 -20.36 -31.85
N ILE A 50 7.97 -21.01 -31.51
CA ILE A 50 8.68 -20.79 -30.24
C ILE A 50 9.17 -19.35 -30.12
N ALA A 51 9.86 -18.83 -31.14
CA ALA A 51 10.41 -17.48 -31.12
C ALA A 51 9.32 -16.42 -31.01
N CYS A 52 8.22 -16.58 -31.76
CA CYS A 52 7.06 -15.70 -31.68
C CYS A 52 6.45 -15.69 -30.28
N HIS A 53 6.25 -16.87 -29.66
CA HIS A 53 5.76 -16.97 -28.29
C HIS A 53 6.69 -16.32 -27.28
N VAL A 54 7.99 -16.59 -27.34
CA VAL A 54 8.98 -16.03 -26.40
C VAL A 54 8.99 -14.50 -26.47
N ILE A 55 9.08 -13.93 -27.66
CA ILE A 55 9.11 -12.47 -27.85
C ILE A 55 7.81 -11.84 -27.36
N THR A 56 6.66 -12.45 -27.67
CA THR A 56 5.34 -11.98 -27.24
C THR A 56 5.20 -12.03 -25.71
N THR A 57 5.65 -13.09 -25.05
CA THR A 57 5.66 -13.20 -23.59
C THR A 57 6.59 -12.17 -22.96
N VAL A 58 7.77 -11.91 -23.52
CA VAL A 58 8.67 -10.85 -23.01
C VAL A 58 8.01 -9.47 -23.11
N ALA A 59 7.37 -9.16 -24.25
CA ALA A 59 6.59 -7.93 -24.39
C ALA A 59 5.47 -7.85 -23.35
N ALA A 60 4.73 -8.94 -23.13
CA ALA A 60 3.67 -9.01 -22.12
C ALA A 60 4.18 -8.82 -20.69
N ASN A 61 5.37 -9.33 -20.35
CA ASN A 61 5.99 -9.15 -19.03
C ASN A 61 6.48 -7.72 -18.79
N LEU A 62 7.00 -7.06 -19.84
CA LEU A 62 7.47 -5.67 -19.78
C LEU A 62 6.36 -4.61 -19.81
N GLY A 63 5.10 -5.02 -20.01
CA GLY A 63 3.95 -4.11 -20.03
C GLY A 63 3.49 -3.70 -21.44
N GLY A 64 4.21 -4.12 -22.48
CA GLY A 64 3.83 -3.85 -23.86
C GLY A 64 4.96 -3.97 -24.87
N VAL A 65 4.58 -3.90 -26.16
CA VAL A 65 5.53 -3.93 -27.28
C VAL A 65 6.35 -2.64 -27.38
N ASP A 66 5.81 -1.50 -26.97
CA ASP A 66 6.52 -0.23 -27.02
C ASP A 66 7.56 -0.13 -25.89
N GLU A 67 7.25 -0.67 -24.71
CA GLU A 67 8.17 -0.83 -23.58
C GLU A 67 9.36 -1.72 -23.95
N LEU A 68 9.09 -2.87 -24.60
CA LEU A 68 10.15 -3.75 -25.14
C LEU A 68 11.07 -3.03 -26.14
N LEU A 69 10.52 -2.09 -26.92
CA LEU A 69 11.23 -1.43 -28.03
C LEU A 69 11.78 -0.04 -27.67
N ALA A 70 11.64 0.40 -26.42
CA ALA A 70 11.96 1.76 -25.97
C ALA A 70 13.41 2.20 -26.26
N GLY A 71 14.36 1.26 -26.32
CA GLY A 71 15.77 1.58 -26.60
C GLY A 71 16.03 2.10 -28.02
N ARG A 72 15.28 1.65 -29.03
CA ARG A 72 15.39 2.11 -30.43
C ARG A 72 14.12 1.81 -31.24
N PRO A 73 13.00 2.51 -30.95
CA PRO A 73 11.67 2.12 -31.43
C PRO A 73 11.48 2.22 -32.95
N GLY A 74 12.24 3.09 -33.64
CA GLY A 74 12.17 3.29 -35.10
C GLY A 74 13.19 2.49 -35.92
N SER A 75 13.72 1.41 -35.36
CA SER A 75 14.65 0.53 -36.04
C SER A 75 13.93 -0.52 -36.89
N TRP A 76 14.57 -0.99 -37.96
CA TRP A 76 14.00 -2.07 -38.77
C TRP A 76 13.88 -3.38 -37.95
N GLU A 77 14.77 -3.59 -36.98
CA GLU A 77 14.66 -4.69 -36.01
C GLU A 77 13.41 -4.55 -35.14
N ALA A 78 13.16 -3.34 -34.62
CA ALA A 78 11.95 -3.04 -33.84
C ALA A 78 10.67 -3.25 -34.65
N ASP A 79 10.67 -2.92 -35.94
CA ASP A 79 9.52 -3.17 -36.82
C ASP A 79 9.21 -4.67 -36.95
N TYR A 80 10.24 -5.53 -37.10
CA TYR A 80 10.02 -6.98 -37.13
C TYR A 80 9.53 -7.53 -35.79
N VAL A 81 10.10 -7.08 -34.67
CA VAL A 81 9.65 -7.49 -33.34
C VAL A 81 8.19 -7.07 -33.11
N ARG A 82 7.84 -5.83 -33.49
CA ARG A 82 6.45 -5.36 -33.41
C ARG A 82 5.51 -6.22 -34.24
N GLN A 83 5.89 -6.52 -35.48
CA GLN A 83 5.11 -7.40 -36.35
C GLN A 83 4.93 -8.80 -35.76
N ILE A 84 5.97 -9.37 -35.13
CA ILE A 84 5.90 -10.68 -34.46
C ILE A 84 4.88 -10.63 -33.32
N VAL A 85 4.97 -9.64 -32.43
CA VAL A 85 4.05 -9.50 -31.29
C VAL A 85 2.61 -9.34 -31.77
N GLN A 86 2.37 -8.43 -32.71
CA GLN A 86 1.03 -8.17 -33.28
C GLN A 86 0.48 -9.38 -34.03
N SER A 87 1.30 -10.14 -34.75
CA SER A 87 0.85 -11.33 -35.45
C SER A 87 0.54 -12.50 -34.51
N THR A 88 1.10 -12.50 -33.30
CA THR A 88 0.93 -13.57 -32.31
C THR A 88 -0.19 -13.27 -31.31
N ALA A 89 -0.22 -12.06 -30.76
CA ALA A 89 -1.22 -11.64 -29.78
C ALA A 89 -2.39 -10.85 -30.40
N GLY A 90 -2.25 -10.35 -31.63
CA GLY A 90 -3.19 -9.37 -32.19
C GLY A 90 -2.84 -7.93 -31.78
N ASP A 91 -3.70 -6.99 -32.19
CA ASP A 91 -3.53 -5.57 -31.91
C ASP A 91 -4.21 -5.12 -30.60
N ASP A 92 -4.96 -6.01 -29.94
CA ASP A 92 -5.64 -5.74 -28.68
C ASP A 92 -4.68 -5.94 -27.50
N PRO A 93 -4.38 -4.88 -26.70
CA PRO A 93 -3.55 -5.00 -25.51
C PRO A 93 -4.04 -6.07 -24.52
N ASP A 94 -5.35 -6.32 -24.44
CA ASP A 94 -5.92 -7.33 -23.55
C ASP A 94 -5.53 -8.76 -23.97
N GLU A 95 -5.33 -8.99 -25.27
CA GLU A 95 -4.89 -10.29 -25.79
C GLU A 95 -3.40 -10.54 -25.48
N LEU A 96 -2.58 -9.48 -25.43
CA LEU A 96 -1.17 -9.59 -25.03
C LEU A 96 -1.02 -10.08 -23.58
N LEU A 97 -1.94 -9.69 -22.68
CA LEU A 97 -1.92 -10.10 -21.27
C LEU A 97 -1.99 -11.60 -21.07
N ARG A 98 -2.61 -12.34 -22.00
CA ARG A 98 -2.70 -13.81 -21.92
C ARG A 98 -1.35 -14.51 -22.04
N TYR A 99 -0.33 -13.82 -22.58
CA TYR A 99 1.02 -14.33 -22.73
C TYR A 99 1.93 -14.02 -21.55
N ARG A 100 1.46 -13.23 -20.57
CA ARG A 100 2.24 -12.82 -19.40
C ARG A 100 2.52 -14.02 -18.49
N THR A 101 3.77 -14.12 -18.04
CA THR A 101 4.24 -15.17 -17.12
C THR A 101 4.75 -14.62 -15.80
N GLU A 102 5.06 -13.32 -15.73
CA GLU A 102 5.49 -12.66 -14.51
C GLU A 102 4.31 -11.99 -13.78
N PRO A 103 4.36 -11.89 -12.44
CA PRO A 103 3.35 -11.15 -11.70
C PRO A 103 3.23 -9.70 -12.18
N VAL A 104 2.03 -9.14 -12.10
CA VAL A 104 1.82 -7.70 -12.23
C VAL A 104 2.05 -7.08 -10.86
N ARG A 105 3.03 -6.17 -10.77
CA ARG A 105 3.37 -5.47 -9.53
C ARG A 105 2.72 -4.10 -9.54
N LEU A 106 1.87 -3.84 -8.56
CA LEU A 106 1.16 -2.58 -8.40
C LEU A 106 1.72 -1.84 -7.19
N ALA A 107 2.26 -0.66 -7.42
CA ALA A 107 2.56 0.29 -6.36
C ALA A 107 1.26 0.70 -5.65
N PHE A 108 1.15 0.48 -4.35
CA PHE A 108 -0.09 0.76 -3.64
C PHE A 108 0.17 1.18 -2.19
N ASP A 109 -0.46 2.29 -1.81
CA ASP A 109 -0.62 2.76 -0.44
C ASP A 109 -2.10 3.05 -0.18
N ALA A 110 -2.69 2.33 0.78
CA ALA A 110 -4.10 2.52 1.13
C ALA A 110 -4.35 3.91 1.76
N ALA A 111 -3.37 4.49 2.46
CA ALA A 111 -3.53 5.79 3.09
C ALA A 111 -3.65 6.90 2.05
N ASP A 112 -2.85 6.85 0.98
CA ASP A 112 -2.95 7.78 -0.16
C ASP A 112 -4.33 7.67 -0.84
N VAL A 113 -4.82 6.44 -1.05
CA VAL A 113 -6.16 6.26 -1.63
C VAL A 113 -7.24 6.76 -0.68
N PHE A 114 -7.12 6.56 0.63
CA PHE A 114 -8.07 7.08 1.60
C PHE A 114 -8.08 8.61 1.66
N TYR A 115 -6.93 9.26 1.45
CA TYR A 115 -6.85 10.71 1.30
C TYR A 115 -7.68 11.18 0.11
N ASP A 116 -7.50 10.58 -1.07
CA ASP A 116 -8.28 10.93 -2.27
C ASP A 116 -9.78 10.67 -2.13
N LEU A 117 -10.16 9.62 -1.38
CA LEU A 117 -11.56 9.28 -1.12
C LEU A 117 -12.19 10.18 -0.05
N GLY A 118 -11.40 11.00 0.66
CA GLY A 118 -11.82 11.83 1.79
C GLY A 118 -12.00 11.06 3.11
N LEU A 119 -11.58 9.79 3.16
CA LEU A 119 -11.70 8.96 4.38
C LEU A 119 -10.70 9.41 5.45
N SER A 120 -9.53 9.94 5.05
CA SER A 120 -8.57 10.53 5.98
C SER A 120 -9.19 11.70 6.75
N ASP A 121 -9.95 12.58 6.09
CA ASP A 121 -10.65 13.68 6.75
C ASP A 121 -11.68 13.19 7.79
N LEU A 122 -12.38 12.08 7.51
CA LEU A 122 -13.32 11.49 8.47
C LEU A 122 -12.62 10.96 9.71
N TYR A 123 -11.45 10.37 9.54
CA TYR A 123 -10.62 9.89 10.64
C TYR A 123 -10.01 11.06 11.42
N GLU A 124 -9.41 12.04 10.75
CA GLU A 124 -8.82 13.23 11.37
C GLU A 124 -9.85 14.05 12.14
N GLN A 125 -11.06 14.19 11.60
CA GLN A 125 -12.15 14.85 12.31
C GLN A 125 -12.53 14.08 13.58
N ALA A 126 -12.58 12.74 13.51
CA ALA A 126 -12.91 11.90 14.65
C ALA A 126 -11.85 12.00 15.76
N THR A 127 -10.56 11.93 15.39
CA THR A 127 -9.45 12.02 16.35
C THR A 127 -9.33 13.43 16.93
N ALA A 128 -9.58 14.48 16.14
CA ALA A 128 -9.62 15.85 16.64
C ALA A 128 -10.76 16.09 17.65
N GLU A 129 -11.97 15.59 17.37
CA GLU A 129 -13.11 15.69 18.28
C GLU A 129 -12.86 14.92 19.58
N LEU A 130 -12.39 13.68 19.48
CA LEU A 130 -12.10 12.85 20.66
C LEU A 130 -10.93 13.40 21.47
N GLY A 131 -9.86 13.87 20.82
CA GLY A 131 -8.73 14.52 21.49
C GLY A 131 -9.17 15.78 22.24
N SER A 132 -9.98 16.65 21.62
CA SER A 132 -10.54 17.83 22.29
C SER A 132 -11.40 17.46 23.51
N ARG A 133 -12.13 16.35 23.43
CA ARG A 133 -12.94 15.83 24.53
C ARG A 133 -12.07 15.25 25.65
N GLU A 134 -11.00 14.54 25.31
CA GLU A 134 -10.03 14.05 26.29
C GLU A 134 -9.38 15.20 27.04
N ASP A 135 -8.88 16.21 26.34
CA ASP A 135 -8.26 17.39 26.96
C ASP A 135 -9.21 18.08 27.95
N ALA A 136 -10.47 18.25 27.57
CA ALA A 136 -11.50 18.83 28.44
C ALA A 136 -11.76 17.97 29.69
N LEU A 137 -11.83 16.64 29.54
CA LEU A 137 -12.04 15.71 30.65
C LEU A 137 -10.82 15.62 31.58
N ASP A 138 -9.61 15.67 31.03
CA ASP A 138 -8.36 15.77 31.79
C ASP A 138 -8.36 17.05 32.64
N GLU A 139 -8.73 18.20 32.06
CA GLU A 139 -8.84 19.47 32.78
C GLU A 139 -9.93 19.44 33.86
N GLU A 140 -11.12 18.91 33.55
CA GLU A 140 -12.21 18.76 34.51
C GLU A 140 -11.81 17.86 35.70
N LEU A 141 -11.16 16.73 35.42
CA LEU A 141 -10.65 15.82 36.44
C LEU A 141 -9.59 16.51 37.31
N PHE A 142 -8.62 17.17 36.69
CA PHE A 142 -7.56 17.87 37.41
C PHE A 142 -8.13 18.95 38.32
N ASN A 143 -9.08 19.75 37.83
CA ASN A 143 -9.74 20.78 38.64
C ASN A 143 -10.54 20.20 39.81
N ALA A 144 -11.17 19.05 39.64
CA ALA A 144 -11.96 18.38 40.68
C ALA A 144 -11.08 17.73 41.77
N VAL A 145 -9.96 17.10 41.40
CA VAL A 145 -9.23 16.18 42.28
C VAL A 145 -7.87 16.71 42.76
N ALA A 146 -7.23 17.61 42.00
CA ALA A 146 -5.91 18.12 42.37
C ALA A 146 -5.94 18.91 43.69
N THR A 147 -4.87 18.84 44.46
CA THR A 147 -4.71 19.68 45.66
C THR A 147 -4.39 21.13 45.27
N PRO A 148 -4.57 22.11 46.18
CA PRO A 148 -4.13 23.48 45.94
C PRO A 148 -2.64 23.59 45.61
N GLU A 149 -1.79 22.76 46.23
CA GLU A 149 -0.35 22.72 45.98
C GLU A 149 -0.04 22.18 44.58
N GLU A 150 -0.72 21.11 44.16
CA GLU A 150 -0.57 20.54 42.81
C GLU A 150 -0.98 21.54 41.73
N ARG A 151 -2.12 22.24 41.92
CA ARG A 151 -2.56 23.30 41.00
C ARG A 151 -1.56 24.45 40.92
N ALA A 152 -1.06 24.91 42.07
CA ALA A 152 -0.06 25.97 42.12
C ALA A 152 1.22 25.56 41.39
N ARG A 153 1.65 24.30 41.57
CA ARG A 153 2.87 23.80 40.93
C ARG A 153 2.71 23.67 39.41
N ILE A 154 1.57 23.20 38.92
CA ILE A 154 1.30 23.16 37.47
C ILE A 154 1.29 24.57 36.89
N ALA A 155 0.67 25.55 37.57
CA ALA A 155 0.68 26.94 37.12
C ALA A 155 2.10 27.53 37.06
N ASP A 156 2.94 27.24 38.06
CA ASP A 156 4.36 27.64 38.05
C ASP A 156 5.13 27.00 36.89
N ILE A 157 4.87 25.72 36.60
CA ILE A 157 5.49 25.00 35.47
C ILE A 157 5.05 25.64 34.14
N GLN A 158 3.76 25.90 33.95
CA GLN A 158 3.23 26.54 32.75
C GLN A 158 3.82 27.94 32.54
N ALA A 159 3.95 28.73 33.60
CA ALA A 159 4.57 30.06 33.54
C ALA A 159 6.09 30.00 33.24
N ALA A 160 6.75 28.90 33.59
CA ALA A 160 8.15 28.66 33.31
C ALA A 160 8.42 28.04 31.93
N MET A 161 7.39 27.56 31.22
CA MET A 161 7.55 27.02 29.87
C MET A 161 7.80 28.14 28.84
N PRO A 162 8.72 27.94 27.89
CA PRO A 162 8.90 28.87 26.79
C PRO A 162 7.71 28.81 25.81
N ALA A 163 7.45 29.93 25.13
CA ALA A 163 6.39 30.01 24.13
C ALA A 163 6.65 29.12 22.89
N ASP A 164 7.92 28.89 22.56
CA ASP A 164 8.34 27.93 21.54
C ASP A 164 9.21 26.85 22.20
N VAL A 165 8.58 25.71 22.49
CA VAL A 165 9.19 24.55 23.16
C VAL A 165 10.19 23.84 22.22
N PHE A 166 10.05 24.00 20.91
CA PHE A 166 10.90 23.33 19.91
C PHE A 166 12.09 24.19 19.44
N GLY A 167 12.02 25.51 19.68
CA GLY A 167 13.07 26.49 19.37
C GLY A 167 14.07 26.76 20.49
N VAL A 168 14.05 26.00 21.58
CA VAL A 168 14.97 26.19 22.72
C VAL A 168 16.40 25.77 22.39
N ASP A 169 17.36 26.48 22.97
CA ASP A 169 18.77 26.08 22.90
C ASP A 169 19.01 24.76 23.66
N GLU A 170 20.18 24.16 23.43
CA GLU A 170 20.53 22.86 23.98
C GLU A 170 20.61 22.86 25.53
N GLN A 171 20.89 24.00 26.16
CA GLN A 171 20.97 24.12 27.62
C GLN A 171 19.59 24.23 28.27
N ASP A 172 18.64 24.89 27.62
CA ASP A 172 17.26 25.02 28.09
C ASP A 172 16.41 23.77 27.79
N ARG A 173 16.82 22.94 26.82
CA ARG A 173 16.12 21.69 26.48
C ARG A 173 15.98 20.74 27.67
N ASP A 174 17.06 20.50 28.41
CA ASP A 174 17.05 19.59 29.57
C ASP A 174 16.09 20.09 30.67
N ARG A 175 16.08 21.41 30.89
CA ARG A 175 15.18 22.06 31.85
C ARG A 175 13.72 21.91 31.42
N VAL A 176 13.42 22.15 30.15
CA VAL A 176 12.06 22.02 29.60
C VAL A 176 11.56 20.59 29.72
N LEU A 177 12.38 19.59 29.34
CA LEU A 177 12.04 18.18 29.50
C LEU A 177 11.78 17.81 30.97
N ALA A 178 12.60 18.30 31.89
CA ALA A 178 12.39 18.07 33.32
C ALA A 178 11.06 18.66 33.83
N LEU A 179 10.69 19.86 33.39
CA LEU A 179 9.41 20.50 33.73
C LEU A 179 8.22 19.73 33.15
N MET A 180 8.31 19.28 31.90
CA MET A 180 7.27 18.44 31.27
C MET A 180 7.10 17.12 32.02
N GLN A 181 8.21 16.47 32.37
CA GLN A 181 8.19 15.23 33.15
C GLN A 181 7.57 15.42 34.54
N GLU A 182 7.86 16.55 35.20
CA GLU A 182 7.26 16.90 36.49
C GLU A 182 5.75 17.12 36.36
N ALA A 183 5.30 17.90 35.38
CA ALA A 183 3.88 18.12 35.10
C ALA A 183 3.13 16.81 34.80
N GLN A 184 3.74 15.93 34.00
CA GLN A 184 3.19 14.61 33.71
C GLN A 184 3.08 13.75 34.97
N SER A 185 4.07 13.80 35.85
CA SER A 185 4.07 13.04 37.12
C SER A 185 2.97 13.52 38.07
N ILE A 186 2.78 14.84 38.19
CA ILE A 186 1.70 15.43 38.99
C ILE A 186 0.34 15.02 38.43
N THR A 187 0.13 15.20 37.12
CA THR A 187 -1.15 14.87 36.46
C THR A 187 -1.46 13.38 36.58
N GLY A 188 -0.46 12.51 36.39
CA GLY A 188 -0.60 11.07 36.58
C GLY A 188 -1.01 10.68 38.00
N ALA A 189 -0.41 11.30 39.02
CA ALA A 189 -0.77 11.05 40.42
C ALA A 189 -2.20 11.52 40.77
N VAL A 190 -2.68 12.59 40.13
CA VAL A 190 -4.06 13.07 40.28
C VAL A 190 -5.04 12.09 39.64
N ILE A 191 -4.74 11.58 38.44
CA ILE A 191 -5.56 10.56 37.75
C ILE A 191 -5.62 9.26 38.57
N GLU A 192 -4.48 8.73 39.01
CA GLU A 192 -4.43 7.50 39.82
C GLU A 192 -5.25 7.63 41.10
N ARG A 193 -5.18 8.81 41.75
CA ARG A 193 -6.00 9.11 42.91
C ARG A 193 -7.49 9.10 42.56
N ALA A 194 -7.88 9.78 41.49
CA ALA A 194 -9.26 9.86 41.03
C ALA A 194 -9.84 8.47 40.69
N GLU A 195 -9.04 7.61 40.06
CA GLU A 195 -9.41 6.21 39.79
C GLU A 195 -9.58 5.42 41.09
N SER A 196 -8.65 5.57 42.04
CA SER A 196 -8.69 4.85 43.32
C SER A 196 -9.91 5.21 44.19
N THR A 197 -10.40 6.44 44.08
CA THR A 197 -11.57 6.93 44.82
C THR A 197 -12.89 6.75 44.04
N GLY A 198 -12.82 6.32 42.79
CA GLY A 198 -13.98 6.08 41.94
C GLY A 198 -14.67 7.36 41.47
N GLU A 199 -13.91 8.44 41.22
CA GLU A 199 -14.47 9.69 40.70
C GLU A 199 -15.08 9.48 39.31
N PRO A 200 -16.28 10.03 39.05
CA PRO A 200 -16.94 9.85 37.76
C PRO A 200 -16.15 10.45 36.60
N GLN A 201 -15.35 11.51 36.84
CA GLN A 201 -14.48 12.13 35.84
C GLN A 201 -13.38 11.17 35.37
N ALA A 202 -12.83 10.35 36.27
CA ALA A 202 -11.82 9.34 35.91
C ALA A 202 -12.42 8.27 34.98
N ALA A 203 -13.63 7.80 35.29
CA ALA A 203 -14.34 6.87 34.43
C ALA A 203 -14.69 7.48 33.06
N ALA A 204 -15.11 8.76 33.03
CA ALA A 204 -15.39 9.47 31.79
C ALA A 204 -14.15 9.65 30.92
N LEU A 205 -13.02 10.02 31.52
CA LEU A 205 -11.74 10.16 30.83
C LEU A 205 -11.24 8.82 30.29
N ALA A 206 -11.28 7.75 31.09
CA ALA A 206 -10.94 6.40 30.65
C ALA A 206 -11.82 5.95 29.47
N SER A 207 -13.12 6.26 29.50
CA SER A 207 -14.03 5.98 28.39
C SER A 207 -13.71 6.77 27.13
N ALA A 208 -13.25 8.03 27.25
CA ALA A 208 -12.84 8.83 26.10
C ALA A 208 -11.56 8.28 25.46
N ARG A 209 -10.54 7.96 26.26
CA ARG A 209 -9.29 7.32 25.82
C ARG A 209 -9.54 5.98 25.13
N ALA A 210 -10.47 5.18 25.66
CA ALA A 210 -10.88 3.94 25.03
C ALA A 210 -11.51 4.18 23.66
N ALA A 211 -12.37 5.21 23.50
CA ALA A 211 -12.98 5.54 22.22
C ALA A 211 -11.93 5.98 21.18
N THR A 212 -10.92 6.76 21.57
CA THR A 212 -9.80 7.14 20.68
C THR A 212 -9.00 5.93 20.23
N ALA A 213 -8.67 5.03 21.16
CA ALA A 213 -8.00 3.77 20.81
C ALA A 213 -8.83 2.92 19.83
N THR A 214 -10.15 2.83 20.05
CA THR A 214 -11.06 2.13 19.13
C THR A 214 -11.11 2.78 17.75
N VAL A 215 -11.10 4.12 17.65
CA VAL A 215 -11.04 4.80 16.35
C VAL A 215 -9.75 4.49 15.60
N GLU A 216 -8.60 4.47 16.31
CA GLU A 216 -7.32 4.08 15.70
C GLU A 216 -7.33 2.63 15.21
N GLU A 217 -7.84 1.71 16.03
CA GLU A 217 -7.97 0.30 15.64
C GLU A 217 -8.87 0.14 14.41
N LEU A 218 -10.01 0.83 14.37
CA LEU A 218 -10.91 0.82 13.21
C LEU A 218 -10.24 1.38 11.95
N TRP A 219 -9.45 2.46 12.07
CA TRP A 219 -8.70 3.02 10.95
C TRP A 219 -7.70 2.01 10.37
N GLN A 220 -6.90 1.36 11.23
CA GLN A 220 -5.95 0.34 10.79
C GLN A 220 -6.64 -0.89 10.18
N GLN A 221 -7.77 -1.30 10.76
CA GLN A 221 -8.60 -2.39 10.21
C GLN A 221 -9.15 -2.05 8.83
N ASP A 222 -9.63 -0.83 8.64
CA ASP A 222 -10.19 -0.37 7.36
C ASP A 222 -9.11 -0.25 6.28
N LEU A 223 -7.92 0.25 6.60
CA LEU A 223 -6.78 0.26 5.67
C LEU A 223 -6.40 -1.16 5.21
N ALA A 224 -6.33 -2.11 6.14
CA ALA A 224 -6.04 -3.50 5.83
C ALA A 224 -7.16 -4.16 5.00
N ALA A 225 -8.42 -3.91 5.37
CA ALA A 225 -9.58 -4.43 4.65
C ALA A 225 -9.65 -3.89 3.22
N TYR A 226 -9.40 -2.59 3.04
CA TYR A 226 -9.40 -1.97 1.72
C TYR A 226 -8.21 -2.46 0.88
N THR A 227 -7.03 -2.65 1.47
CA THR A 227 -5.87 -3.25 0.78
C THR A 227 -6.23 -4.63 0.21
N ALA A 228 -6.89 -5.48 1.00
CA ALA A 228 -7.33 -6.79 0.54
C ALA A 228 -8.42 -6.71 -0.55
N ALA A 229 -9.39 -5.80 -0.39
CA ALA A 229 -10.45 -5.56 -1.37
C ALA A 229 -9.91 -5.02 -2.70
N TYR A 230 -8.95 -4.11 -2.65
CA TYR A 230 -8.23 -3.56 -3.80
C TYR A 230 -7.47 -4.65 -4.55
N LEU A 231 -6.70 -5.50 -3.84
CA LEU A 231 -6.00 -6.63 -4.46
C LEU A 231 -6.97 -7.61 -5.13
N ALA A 232 -8.11 -7.88 -4.50
CA ALA A 232 -9.15 -8.73 -5.08
C ALA A 232 -9.75 -8.11 -6.36
N ALA A 233 -10.02 -6.80 -6.36
CA ALA A 233 -10.50 -6.09 -7.55
C ALA A 233 -9.45 -6.09 -8.68
N ALA A 234 -8.18 -5.86 -8.36
CA ALA A 234 -7.08 -5.94 -9.32
C ALA A 234 -6.98 -7.35 -9.94
N ARG A 235 -7.10 -8.42 -9.14
CA ARG A 235 -7.12 -9.80 -9.67
C ARG A 235 -8.35 -10.08 -10.54
N ARG A 236 -9.49 -9.48 -10.22
CA ARG A 236 -10.71 -9.60 -11.02
C ARG A 236 -10.54 -9.01 -12.42
N TYR A 237 -9.83 -7.88 -12.54
CA TYR A 237 -9.51 -7.26 -13.85
C TYR A 237 -8.93 -8.27 -14.85
N PHE A 238 -8.00 -9.11 -14.38
CA PHE A 238 -7.35 -10.16 -15.16
C PHE A 238 -8.23 -11.41 -15.33
N THR A 239 -8.88 -11.85 -14.27
CA THR A 239 -9.71 -13.07 -14.28
C THR A 239 -10.86 -12.96 -15.27
N ASP A 240 -11.52 -11.80 -15.34
CA ASP A 240 -12.62 -11.53 -16.27
C ASP A 240 -12.17 -11.56 -17.75
N ARG A 241 -10.86 -11.42 -18.00
CA ARG A 241 -10.21 -11.49 -19.32
C ARG A 241 -9.57 -12.85 -19.62
N GLY A 242 -9.73 -13.82 -18.72
CA GLY A 242 -9.13 -15.16 -18.85
C GLY A 242 -7.62 -15.19 -18.61
N VAL A 243 -7.06 -14.17 -17.96
CA VAL A 243 -5.64 -14.07 -17.64
C VAL A 243 -5.41 -14.62 -16.22
N THR A 244 -4.40 -15.48 -16.07
CA THR A 244 -4.11 -16.19 -14.80
C THR A 244 -2.83 -15.74 -14.11
N CYS A 245 -2.21 -14.65 -14.55
CA CYS A 245 -1.00 -14.14 -13.91
C CYS A 245 -1.28 -13.66 -12.48
N GLU A 246 -0.30 -13.81 -11.59
CA GLU A 246 -0.42 -13.30 -10.23
C GLU A 246 -0.38 -11.76 -10.21
N VAL A 247 -0.99 -11.18 -9.19
CA VAL A 247 -0.92 -9.73 -8.90
C VAL A 247 -0.34 -9.57 -7.51
N GLU A 248 0.68 -8.73 -7.42
CA GLU A 248 1.41 -8.39 -6.20
C GLU A 248 1.25 -6.90 -5.93
N LEU A 249 1.00 -6.55 -4.67
CA LEU A 249 1.10 -5.16 -4.22
C LEU A 249 2.51 -4.91 -3.71
N THR A 250 3.10 -3.80 -4.13
CA THR A 250 4.39 -3.32 -3.67
C THR A 250 4.20 -1.98 -2.98
N THR A 251 4.79 -1.79 -1.81
CA THR A 251 4.86 -0.45 -1.20
C THR A 251 5.88 0.37 -1.96
N THR A 252 5.46 1.52 -2.49
CA THR A 252 6.38 2.48 -3.10
C THR A 252 7.32 3.00 -2.02
N PRO A 253 8.64 3.01 -2.23
CA PRO A 253 9.55 3.71 -1.33
C PRO A 253 9.15 5.18 -1.22
N THR A 254 9.12 5.72 0.00
CA THR A 254 8.78 7.13 0.25
C THR A 254 9.68 8.04 -0.61
N GLY A 255 9.07 8.85 -1.49
CA GLY A 255 9.77 9.84 -2.30
C GLY A 255 10.15 9.41 -3.72
N GLU A 256 9.85 8.17 -4.14
CA GLU A 256 9.99 7.74 -5.54
C GLU A 256 8.60 7.63 -6.19
N PRO A 257 8.36 8.26 -7.36
CA PRO A 257 7.12 8.04 -8.08
C PRO A 257 7.08 6.60 -8.53
N ALA A 258 5.97 5.92 -8.27
CA ALA A 258 5.73 4.62 -8.84
C ALA A 258 5.85 4.70 -10.37
N THR A 259 6.68 3.83 -10.95
CA THR A 259 6.77 3.70 -12.41
C THR A 259 5.57 2.90 -12.87
N TRP A 260 4.57 3.63 -13.32
CA TRP A 260 3.39 3.04 -13.94
C TRP A 260 3.63 2.88 -15.44
N ASP A 261 3.43 1.67 -15.91
CA ASP A 261 3.22 1.40 -17.32
C ASP A 261 1.70 1.48 -17.64
N THR A 262 1.37 1.46 -18.93
CA THR A 262 -0.01 1.58 -19.39
C THR A 262 -0.94 0.53 -18.76
N LEU A 263 -0.45 -0.68 -18.49
CA LEU A 263 -1.24 -1.77 -17.91
C LEU A 263 -1.52 -1.54 -16.42
N THR A 264 -0.48 -1.23 -15.66
CA THR A 264 -0.57 -1.01 -14.22
C THR A 264 -1.47 0.18 -13.90
N ASP A 265 -1.47 1.23 -14.73
CA ASP A 265 -2.43 2.36 -14.67
C ASP A 265 -3.88 1.88 -14.84
N GLN A 266 -4.17 1.07 -15.87
CA GLN A 266 -5.52 0.55 -16.11
C GLN A 266 -6.02 -0.34 -14.97
N VAL A 267 -5.14 -1.19 -14.45
CA VAL A 267 -5.47 -2.09 -13.33
C VAL A 267 -5.71 -1.29 -12.06
N HIS A 268 -4.90 -0.25 -11.81
CA HIS A 268 -5.07 0.66 -10.69
C HIS A 268 -6.42 1.37 -10.74
N GLU A 269 -6.74 1.97 -11.89
CA GLU A 269 -8.01 2.69 -12.09
C GLU A 269 -9.22 1.77 -11.95
N TYR A 270 -9.15 0.56 -12.53
CA TYR A 270 -10.19 -0.44 -12.35
C TYR A 270 -10.35 -0.81 -10.88
N ALA A 271 -9.25 -1.13 -10.19
CA ALA A 271 -9.29 -1.54 -8.79
C ALA A 271 -9.84 -0.43 -7.90
N ARG A 272 -9.44 0.82 -8.08
CA ARG A 272 -9.99 1.98 -7.34
C ARG A 272 -11.49 2.15 -7.54
N THR A 273 -11.97 1.99 -8.77
CA THR A 273 -13.39 2.15 -9.09
C THR A 273 -14.25 0.99 -8.55
N ASN A 274 -13.64 -0.18 -8.30
CA ASN A 274 -14.37 -1.41 -8.05
C ASN A 274 -14.14 -2.04 -6.67
N ALA A 275 -13.13 -1.59 -5.94
CA ALA A 275 -12.79 -2.12 -4.63
C ALA A 275 -13.83 -1.63 -3.60
N PRO A 276 -14.54 -2.54 -2.91
CA PRO A 276 -15.52 -2.12 -1.94
C PRO A 276 -14.88 -1.38 -0.76
N LEU A 277 -15.53 -0.30 -0.32
CA LEU A 277 -15.15 0.44 0.88
C LEU A 277 -15.41 -0.41 2.14
N PRO A 278 -14.53 -0.40 3.15
CA PRO A 278 -14.69 -1.21 4.36
C PRO A 278 -16.00 -0.98 5.12
N MET A 279 -16.51 0.26 5.11
CA MET A 279 -17.69 0.66 5.88
C MET A 279 -19.02 0.24 5.25
N THR A 280 -19.05 0.03 3.93
CA THR A 280 -20.29 -0.25 3.18
C THR A 280 -20.28 -1.60 2.49
N GLY A 281 -19.10 -2.15 2.18
CA GLY A 281 -18.96 -3.32 1.32
C GLY A 281 -19.28 -3.03 -0.15
N GLU A 282 -19.47 -1.76 -0.52
CA GLU A 282 -19.84 -1.30 -1.86
C GLU A 282 -18.71 -0.47 -2.46
N ALA A 283 -18.62 -0.43 -3.80
CA ALA A 283 -17.64 0.36 -4.51
C ALA A 283 -17.79 1.88 -4.23
N PRO A 284 -16.72 2.68 -4.39
CA PRO A 284 -16.79 4.12 -4.13
C PRO A 284 -17.79 4.81 -5.06
N ASP A 285 -18.67 5.62 -4.50
CA ASP A 285 -19.65 6.41 -5.24
C ASP A 285 -19.28 7.90 -5.23
N TYR A 286 -19.05 8.45 -6.41
CA TYR A 286 -18.71 9.86 -6.64
C TYR A 286 -19.89 10.70 -7.17
N SER A 287 -21.09 10.12 -7.24
CA SER A 287 -22.25 10.77 -7.87
C SER A 287 -22.77 12.00 -7.11
N ASP A 288 -22.49 12.11 -5.81
CA ASP A 288 -22.95 13.18 -4.92
C ASP A 288 -21.84 13.64 -3.95
N GLY A 289 -20.68 13.97 -4.51
CA GLY A 289 -19.49 14.43 -3.77
C GLY A 289 -18.41 13.36 -3.64
N SER A 290 -17.55 13.49 -2.63
CA SER A 290 -16.58 12.45 -2.32
C SER A 290 -17.28 11.23 -1.71
N PRO A 291 -16.71 10.01 -1.84
CA PRO A 291 -17.24 8.83 -1.15
C PRO A 291 -17.36 9.03 0.36
N ALA A 292 -16.43 9.77 0.98
CA ALA A 292 -16.54 10.17 2.37
C ALA A 292 -17.77 11.04 2.70
N ASP A 293 -18.21 11.91 1.80
CA ASP A 293 -19.44 12.70 2.00
C ASP A 293 -20.67 11.81 2.04
N ALA A 294 -20.72 10.77 1.21
CA ALA A 294 -21.80 9.77 1.24
C ALA A 294 -21.80 8.99 2.56
N LEU A 295 -20.63 8.54 3.04
CA LEU A 295 -20.48 7.87 4.33
C LEU A 295 -20.93 8.76 5.49
N ARG A 296 -20.54 10.04 5.47
CA ARG A 296 -20.95 11.04 6.47
C ARG A 296 -22.48 11.21 6.50
N ARG A 297 -23.12 11.34 5.33
CA ARG A 297 -24.59 11.45 5.23
C ARG A 297 -25.30 10.18 5.73
N ALA A 298 -24.68 9.02 5.56
CA ALA A 298 -25.20 7.74 6.06
C ALA A 298 -24.95 7.52 7.57
N GLY A 299 -24.24 8.42 8.26
CA GLY A 299 -23.89 8.26 9.67
C GLY A 299 -22.82 7.19 9.92
N LEU A 300 -22.01 6.87 8.90
CA LEU A 300 -20.92 5.88 8.97
C LEU A 300 -19.61 6.60 9.28
N THR A 301 -19.55 7.31 10.41
CA THR A 301 -18.33 7.96 10.88
C THR A 301 -17.52 7.03 11.80
N TYR A 302 -16.23 7.32 11.98
CA TYR A 302 -15.39 6.56 12.93
C TYR A 302 -15.90 6.68 14.37
N ILE A 303 -16.39 7.84 14.78
CA ILE A 303 -17.00 8.04 16.11
C ILE A 303 -18.25 7.16 16.27
N ASP A 304 -19.14 7.15 15.28
CA ASP A 304 -20.39 6.38 15.36
C ASP A 304 -20.12 4.87 15.38
N ARG A 305 -19.07 4.41 14.67
CA ARG A 305 -18.61 3.02 14.71
C ARG A 305 -17.93 2.68 16.03
N ALA A 306 -17.09 3.55 16.57
CA ALA A 306 -16.45 3.33 17.87
C ALA A 306 -17.47 3.23 19.02
N ARG A 307 -18.62 3.91 18.90
CA ARG A 307 -19.75 3.76 19.85
C ARG A 307 -20.47 2.42 19.77
N GLN A 308 -20.29 1.65 18.69
CA GLN A 308 -20.97 0.38 18.43
C GLN A 308 -20.08 -0.85 18.65
N ALA A 309 -18.77 -0.66 18.77
CA ALA A 309 -17.78 -1.71 19.06
C ALA A 309 -17.81 -2.12 20.54
#